data_AF-A0A1C7NJB0-F1
#
_entry.id   AF-A0A1C7NJB0-F1
#
_cell.length_a   1.000
_cell.length_b   1.000
_cell.length_c   1.000
_cell.angle_alpha   90.00
_cell.angle_beta   90.00
_cell.angle_gamma   90.00
#
_symmetry.space_group_name_H-M   'P 1'
#
loop_
_entity.id
_entity.type
_entity.pdbx_description
1 polymer ?
#
loop_
_entity_poly.entity_id
_entity_poly.type
_entity_poly.pdbx_seq_one_letter_code
_entity_poly.pdbx_strand_id
1 'polypeptide(L)'
;MSQTDDTSSSDEEDYGSLGLSMVSITGPSRHDCGYCKGKDTSISFGIWAHNLTCRDYQDLIDRGWRRSGKYLYKPDLEKSCCPQYTIRLDASKFNMTKSQKKVVAKFNKYIKGKSEKKSASLKEFMHEAEEQTEAGDHTFKVELEPASWTQEKFDLYAKYQHHIHHDKKEDISKNGFKRFLVDSPLTQEEIYGSYHQKYLLDGQLIALAVLDILPSCVSSVYFLYDPDYGFLSLGKYSALREISLVQDYHTTIETLHYYYMGFYIHTCPKMNYKGRYAPSDLLDPIDYTWHPIETFKSQLDHQSFVSFVQEKPGERSWPAGWVDPAILETEKVTDQVFVMIGQGRVAPVNCLVKFDASSQFKKEILDYIAAVGIPLAQKMILC
;
A
#
# COMPACT_ATOMS: atom_id res chain seq x y z
N MET A 1 39.12 -13.38 -33.67
CA MET A 1 38.77 -14.82 -33.54
C MET A 1 38.36 -15.06 -32.11
N SER A 2 37.07 -15.36 -31.93
CA SER A 2 36.35 -15.84 -30.74
C SER A 2 36.63 -15.19 -29.38
N GLN A 3 35.82 -14.18 -29.04
CA GLN A 3 35.33 -14.01 -27.67
C GLN A 3 34.06 -14.84 -27.55
N THR A 4 34.01 -15.72 -26.57
CA THR A 4 32.83 -16.50 -26.19
C THR A 4 32.03 -15.68 -25.19
N ASP A 5 30.87 -15.20 -25.62
CA ASP A 5 29.82 -14.68 -24.73
C ASP A 5 29.18 -15.86 -24.00
N ASP A 6 29.32 -15.86 -22.67
CA ASP A 6 28.69 -16.80 -21.76
C ASP A 6 27.36 -16.16 -21.29
N THR A 7 26.32 -16.30 -22.10
CA THR A 7 24.95 -15.95 -21.71
C THR A 7 24.31 -17.14 -21.01
N SER A 8 24.45 -17.21 -19.68
CA SER A 8 23.59 -18.04 -18.85
C SER A 8 22.26 -17.30 -18.65
N SER A 9 21.32 -17.47 -19.58
CA SER A 9 19.91 -17.15 -19.35
C SER A 9 19.34 -18.20 -18.39
N SER A 10 19.18 -17.84 -17.12
CA SER A 10 18.29 -18.58 -16.24
C SER A 10 16.87 -18.35 -16.74
N ASP A 11 16.24 -19.39 -17.27
CA ASP A 11 14.83 -19.44 -17.60
C ASP A 11 14.01 -19.23 -16.32
N GLU A 12 13.71 -17.97 -15.97
CA GLU A 12 12.59 -17.67 -15.08
C GLU A 12 11.32 -18.01 -15.86
N GLU A 13 10.80 -19.22 -15.65
CA GLU A 13 9.50 -19.64 -16.17
C GLU A 13 8.45 -18.60 -15.74
N ASP A 14 7.85 -17.91 -16.73
CA ASP A 14 6.84 -16.87 -16.52
C ASP A 14 5.50 -17.50 -16.10
N TYR A 15 5.41 -17.85 -14.82
CA TYR A 15 4.19 -18.36 -14.19
C TYR A 15 3.09 -17.29 -14.06
N GLY A 16 3.36 -16.03 -14.47
CA GLY A 16 2.38 -14.95 -14.46
C GLY A 16 1.17 -15.21 -15.37
N SER A 17 1.29 -16.13 -16.34
CA SER A 17 0.20 -16.46 -17.27
C SER A 17 -0.94 -17.29 -16.67
N LEU A 18 -0.78 -17.85 -15.46
CA LEU A 18 -1.80 -18.70 -14.82
C LEU A 18 -2.83 -17.92 -14.01
N GLY A 19 -2.63 -16.61 -13.79
CA GLY A 19 -3.54 -15.79 -12.97
C GLY A 19 -3.61 -16.22 -11.50
N LEU A 20 -2.62 -16.98 -11.02
CA LEU A 20 -2.54 -17.49 -9.65
C LEU A 20 -1.65 -16.59 -8.80
N SER A 21 -2.04 -16.43 -7.54
CA SER A 21 -1.23 -15.76 -6.52
C SER A 21 -0.14 -16.70 -6.00
N MET A 22 1.11 -16.26 -6.06
CA MET A 22 2.31 -17.03 -5.74
C MET A 22 3.22 -16.26 -4.80
N VAL A 23 3.58 -16.87 -3.67
CA VAL A 23 4.34 -16.21 -2.61
C VAL A 23 5.39 -17.14 -2.01
N SER A 24 6.50 -16.57 -1.50
CA SER A 24 7.48 -17.26 -0.68
C SER A 24 7.51 -16.66 0.72
N ILE A 25 7.65 -17.51 1.74
CA ILE A 25 7.69 -17.06 3.14
C ILE A 25 9.05 -16.42 3.41
N THR A 26 9.05 -15.18 3.91
CA THR A 26 10.28 -14.57 4.45
C THR A 26 10.32 -14.66 5.98
N GLY A 27 9.15 -14.70 6.62
CA GLY A 27 9.03 -14.94 8.06
C GLY A 27 9.08 -13.68 8.93
N PRO A 28 9.29 -13.83 10.24
CA PRO A 28 9.38 -12.71 11.17
C PRO A 28 10.65 -11.89 10.94
N SER A 29 10.51 -10.58 11.01
CA SER A 29 11.60 -9.62 10.83
C SER A 29 11.53 -8.50 11.87
N ARG A 30 12.70 -7.92 12.16
CA ARG A 30 12.87 -6.84 13.13
C ARG A 30 13.84 -5.82 12.56
N HIS A 31 13.45 -4.56 12.61
CA HIS A 31 14.20 -3.45 12.01
C HIS A 31 14.12 -2.19 12.87
N ASP A 32 15.00 -1.24 12.56
CA ASP A 32 14.91 0.13 13.05
C ASP A 32 13.58 0.76 12.64
N CYS A 33 12.94 1.46 13.58
CA CYS A 33 11.67 2.13 13.30
C CYS A 33 11.87 3.37 12.45
N GLY A 34 11.27 3.39 11.26
CA GLY A 34 11.31 4.53 10.35
C GLY A 34 10.71 5.82 10.93
N TYR A 35 9.85 5.71 11.96
CA TYR A 35 9.06 6.81 12.53
C TYR A 35 9.73 7.45 13.75
N CYS A 36 9.97 6.67 14.81
CA CYS A 36 10.57 7.17 16.05
C CYS A 36 12.10 6.97 16.13
N LYS A 37 12.70 6.30 15.13
CA LYS A 37 14.13 5.97 15.08
C LYS A 37 14.62 5.03 16.19
N GLY A 38 13.71 4.31 16.85
CA GLY A 38 14.04 3.22 17.78
C GLY A 38 14.77 2.08 17.07
N LYS A 39 15.74 1.47 17.75
CA LYS A 39 16.55 0.36 17.23
C LYS A 39 15.85 -0.98 17.44
N ASP A 40 15.70 -1.77 16.38
CA ASP A 40 15.06 -3.10 16.43
C ASP A 40 13.65 -3.11 17.08
N THR A 41 12.93 -1.99 16.92
CA THR A 41 11.61 -1.77 17.53
C THR A 41 10.45 -1.81 16.52
N SER A 42 10.73 -2.01 15.23
CA SER A 42 9.71 -2.29 14.22
C SER A 42 9.69 -3.79 13.93
N ILE A 43 8.57 -4.45 14.22
CA ILE A 43 8.44 -5.90 14.09
C ILE A 43 7.35 -6.20 13.06
N SER A 44 7.63 -7.14 12.16
CA SER A 44 6.68 -7.55 11.13
C SER A 44 6.84 -9.02 10.77
N PHE A 45 5.83 -9.58 10.13
CA PHE A 45 5.94 -10.83 9.39
C PHE A 45 5.87 -10.53 7.89
N GLY A 46 6.76 -11.13 7.10
CA GLY A 46 6.89 -10.84 5.67
C GLY A 46 6.69 -12.05 4.76
N ILE A 47 6.23 -11.76 3.55
CA ILE A 47 6.22 -12.70 2.42
C ILE A 47 6.74 -11.98 1.18
N TRP A 48 7.37 -12.71 0.27
CA TRP A 48 7.74 -12.22 -1.04
C TRP A 48 6.68 -12.65 -2.04
N ALA A 49 6.02 -11.71 -2.71
CA ALA A 49 5.02 -12.01 -3.71
C ALA A 49 5.66 -12.04 -5.11
N HIS A 50 5.67 -13.22 -5.73
CA HIS A 50 6.11 -13.37 -7.12
C HIS A 50 5.06 -12.83 -8.08
N ASN A 51 3.80 -13.14 -7.78
CA ASN A 51 2.59 -12.68 -8.47
C ASN A 51 1.40 -12.66 -7.49
N LEU A 52 0.45 -11.74 -7.65
CA LEU A 52 -0.79 -11.64 -6.90
C LEU A 52 -1.91 -11.15 -7.81
N THR A 53 -3.10 -11.75 -7.67
CA THR A 53 -4.31 -11.13 -8.21
C THR A 53 -4.63 -9.86 -7.42
N CYS A 54 -5.29 -8.90 -8.07
CA CYS A 54 -5.71 -7.67 -7.37
C CYS A 54 -6.74 -7.96 -6.26
N ARG A 55 -7.50 -9.05 -6.39
CA ARG A 55 -8.48 -9.50 -5.38
C ARG A 55 -7.81 -10.08 -4.14
N ASP A 56 -6.80 -10.93 -4.30
CA ASP A 56 -6.09 -11.50 -3.15
C ASP A 56 -5.29 -10.42 -2.42
N TYR A 57 -4.75 -9.43 -3.15
CA TYR A 57 -4.12 -8.28 -2.49
C TYR A 57 -5.12 -7.38 -1.76
N GLN A 58 -6.33 -7.19 -2.29
CA GLN A 58 -7.41 -6.52 -1.56
C GLN A 58 -7.71 -7.21 -0.22
N ASP A 59 -7.89 -8.54 -0.25
CA ASP A 59 -8.12 -9.35 0.95
C ASP A 59 -6.94 -9.23 1.94
N LEU A 60 -5.69 -9.13 1.46
CA LEU A 60 -4.50 -8.93 2.30
C LEU A 60 -4.46 -7.54 2.95
N ILE A 61 -4.68 -6.46 2.19
CA ILE A 61 -4.63 -5.10 2.76
C ILE A 61 -5.76 -4.84 3.77
N ASP A 62 -6.89 -5.53 3.60
CA ASP A 62 -8.03 -5.55 4.54
C ASP A 62 -7.73 -6.37 5.79
N ARG A 63 -6.58 -7.05 5.84
CA ARG A 63 -6.03 -7.75 7.01
C ARG A 63 -4.74 -7.11 7.53
N GLY A 64 -4.50 -5.85 7.15
CA GLY A 64 -3.39 -5.03 7.63
C GLY A 64 -2.05 -5.27 6.92
N TRP A 65 -2.02 -6.04 5.83
CA TRP A 65 -0.80 -6.19 5.02
C TRP A 65 -0.53 -4.97 4.15
N ARG A 66 0.74 -4.71 3.84
CA ARG A 66 1.18 -3.70 2.87
C ARG A 66 2.33 -4.23 2.04
N ARG A 67 2.62 -3.58 0.92
CA ARG A 67 3.74 -3.93 0.05
C ARG A 67 4.76 -2.80 -0.12
N SER A 68 5.99 -3.21 -0.39
CA SER A 68 7.09 -2.38 -0.89
C SER A 68 7.71 -3.12 -2.07
N GLY A 69 7.36 -2.67 -3.29
CA GLY A 69 7.57 -3.50 -4.48
C GLY A 69 6.82 -4.84 -4.38
N LYS A 70 7.57 -5.93 -4.54
CA LYS A 70 7.13 -7.33 -4.38
C LYS A 70 7.19 -7.86 -2.93
N TYR A 71 7.81 -7.15 -2.00
CA TYR A 71 7.83 -7.57 -0.60
C TYR A 71 6.55 -7.13 0.11
N LEU A 72 5.81 -8.07 0.68
CA LEU A 72 4.64 -7.80 1.52
C LEU A 72 5.00 -8.01 2.99
N TYR A 73 4.42 -7.17 3.85
CA TYR A 73 4.64 -7.24 5.29
C TYR A 73 3.37 -6.89 6.06
N LYS A 74 3.23 -7.52 7.22
CA LYS A 74 2.23 -7.22 8.22
C LYS A 74 2.92 -6.82 9.52
N PRO A 75 2.80 -5.56 9.97
CA PRO A 75 3.36 -5.13 11.25
C PRO A 75 2.71 -5.85 12.44
N ASP A 76 3.50 -6.15 13.47
CA ASP A 76 3.00 -6.56 14.79
C ASP A 76 2.74 -5.28 15.61
N LEU A 77 1.47 -4.89 15.71
CA LEU A 77 1.08 -3.61 16.30
C LEU A 77 1.30 -3.56 17.81
N GLU A 78 1.22 -4.70 18.51
CA GLU A 78 1.41 -4.77 19.95
C GLU A 78 2.88 -4.62 20.34
N LYS A 79 3.77 -5.23 19.55
CA LYS A 79 5.20 -5.24 19.86
C LYS A 79 5.98 -4.12 19.20
N SER A 80 5.45 -3.52 18.13
CA SER A 80 6.11 -2.40 17.47
C SER A 80 5.96 -1.11 18.27
N CYS A 81 7.03 -0.32 18.38
CA CYS A 81 7.00 0.96 19.12
C CYS A 81 6.07 2.03 18.51
N CYS A 82 5.74 1.90 17.24
CA CYS A 82 4.85 2.79 16.50
C CYS A 82 3.80 1.95 15.78
N PRO A 83 2.68 1.61 16.44
CA PRO A 83 1.65 0.78 15.85
C PRO A 83 1.06 1.41 14.58
N GLN A 84 0.99 0.60 13.53
CA GLN A 84 0.67 0.99 12.16
C GLN A 84 -0.77 0.57 11.83
N TYR A 85 -1.75 1.35 12.30
CA TYR A 85 -3.15 1.07 12.01
C TYR A 85 -3.46 1.30 10.54
N THR A 86 -4.13 0.36 9.91
CA THR A 86 -4.65 0.59 8.56
C THR A 86 -5.79 1.60 8.64
N ILE A 87 -5.76 2.62 7.78
CA ILE A 87 -6.79 3.66 7.69
C ILE A 87 -7.38 3.71 6.28
N ARG A 88 -8.71 3.80 6.22
CA ARG A 88 -9.44 4.06 4.98
C ARG A 88 -10.41 5.22 5.15
N LEU A 89 -10.71 5.91 4.06
CA LEU A 89 -11.73 6.94 3.97
C LEU A 89 -12.83 6.46 3.03
N ASP A 90 -14.10 6.63 3.42
CA ASP A 90 -15.23 6.49 2.49
C ASP A 90 -15.32 7.75 1.62
N ALA A 91 -14.82 7.65 0.39
CA ALA A 91 -14.75 8.78 -0.53
C ALA A 91 -16.13 9.23 -1.02
N SER A 92 -17.12 8.32 -1.05
CA SER A 92 -18.50 8.64 -1.45
C SER A 92 -19.16 9.67 -0.51
N LYS A 93 -18.73 9.69 0.76
CA LYS A 93 -19.24 10.58 1.82
C LYS A 93 -18.31 11.76 2.12
N PHE A 94 -17.15 11.83 1.48
CA PHE A 94 -16.14 12.82 1.79
C PHE A 94 -16.59 14.24 1.43
N ASN A 95 -16.36 15.16 2.37
CA ASN A 95 -16.59 16.58 2.18
C ASN A 95 -15.37 17.39 2.59
N MET A 96 -14.93 18.31 1.72
CA MET A 96 -13.78 19.15 2.01
C MET A 96 -14.05 20.13 3.17
N THR A 97 -13.12 20.15 4.11
CA THR A 97 -13.01 21.20 5.14
C THR A 97 -12.58 22.54 4.55
N LYS A 98 -12.76 23.63 5.32
CA LYS A 98 -12.29 24.98 4.92
C LYS A 98 -10.79 25.02 4.62
N SER A 99 -9.96 24.25 5.35
CA SER A 99 -8.51 24.22 5.14
C SER A 99 -8.13 23.45 3.87
N GLN A 100 -8.81 22.34 3.56
CA GLN A 100 -8.64 21.60 2.30
C GLN A 100 -9.07 22.44 1.09
N LYS A 101 -10.23 23.13 1.18
CA LYS A 101 -10.67 24.06 0.12
C LYS A 101 -9.64 25.15 -0.18
N LYS A 102 -8.95 25.67 0.84
CA LYS A 102 -7.88 26.66 0.66
C LYS A 102 -6.67 26.10 -0.09
N VAL A 103 -6.34 24.81 0.08
CA VAL A 103 -5.24 24.16 -0.66
C VAL A 103 -5.59 24.10 -2.14
N VAL A 104 -6.78 23.60 -2.49
CA VAL A 104 -7.23 23.51 -3.88
C VAL A 104 -7.36 24.90 -4.50
N ALA A 105 -7.97 25.87 -3.79
CA ALA A 105 -8.06 27.25 -4.25
C ALA A 105 -6.68 27.88 -4.55
N LYS A 106 -5.69 27.62 -3.68
CA LYS A 106 -4.32 28.10 -3.88
C LYS A 106 -3.69 27.48 -5.13
N PHE A 107 -3.89 26.18 -5.33
CA PHE A 107 -3.41 25.47 -6.50
C PHE A 107 -4.07 26.01 -7.78
N ASN A 108 -5.39 26.07 -7.83
CA ASN A 108 -6.14 26.56 -9.00
C ASN A 108 -5.79 28.00 -9.32
N LYS A 109 -5.65 28.87 -8.31
CA LYS A 109 -5.19 30.25 -8.51
C LYS A 109 -3.78 30.31 -9.10
N TYR A 110 -2.88 29.44 -8.67
CA TYR A 110 -1.53 29.38 -9.24
C TYR A 110 -1.58 28.99 -10.72
N ILE A 111 -2.44 28.04 -11.10
CA ILE A 111 -2.58 27.62 -12.51
C ILE A 111 -3.27 28.68 -13.37
N LYS A 112 -4.41 29.23 -12.91
CA LYS A 112 -5.27 30.10 -13.72
C LYS A 112 -5.00 31.59 -13.58
N GLY A 113 -4.13 32.01 -12.66
CA GLY A 113 -3.87 33.43 -12.32
C GLY A 113 -5.03 34.15 -11.59
N LYS A 114 -6.27 33.68 -11.77
CA LYS A 114 -7.48 34.18 -11.10
C LYS A 114 -8.16 33.05 -10.34
N SER A 115 -8.79 33.39 -9.22
CA SER A 115 -9.66 32.47 -8.48
C SER A 115 -11.08 32.66 -9.00
N GLU A 116 -11.58 31.73 -9.81
CA GLU A 116 -13.00 31.66 -10.13
C GLU A 116 -13.72 30.70 -9.17
N LYS A 117 -15.04 30.56 -9.37
CA LYS A 117 -16.13 30.20 -8.45
C LYS A 117 -15.85 29.14 -7.35
N LYS A 118 -16.59 29.30 -6.25
CA LYS A 118 -16.85 28.25 -5.24
C LYS A 118 -17.51 27.04 -5.93
N SER A 119 -16.72 26.02 -6.27
CA SER A 119 -17.28 24.74 -6.71
C SER A 119 -18.05 24.06 -5.57
N ALA A 120 -19.16 23.40 -5.92
CA ALA A 120 -20.03 22.72 -4.97
C ALA A 120 -19.50 21.32 -4.59
N SER A 121 -18.79 20.64 -5.50
CA SER A 121 -18.27 19.28 -5.30
C SER A 121 -16.74 19.22 -5.27
N LEU A 122 -16.17 18.15 -4.68
CA LEU A 122 -14.73 17.91 -4.73
C LEU A 122 -14.24 17.75 -6.17
N LYS A 123 -14.95 16.91 -6.94
CA LYS A 123 -14.63 16.58 -8.32
C LYS A 123 -14.44 17.82 -9.19
N GLU A 124 -15.47 18.65 -9.28
CA GLU A 124 -15.41 19.91 -10.04
C GLU A 124 -14.25 20.80 -9.58
N PHE A 125 -14.03 20.93 -8.26
CA PHE A 125 -12.98 21.80 -7.76
C PHE A 125 -11.57 21.30 -8.08
N MET A 126 -11.39 19.98 -8.12
CA MET A 126 -10.11 19.35 -8.46
C MET A 126 -9.83 19.40 -9.96
N HIS A 127 -10.84 19.22 -10.81
CA HIS A 127 -10.68 19.24 -12.26
C HIS A 127 -10.57 20.66 -12.84
N GLU A 128 -10.97 21.68 -12.09
CA GLU A 128 -10.84 23.08 -12.52
C GLU A 128 -9.43 23.39 -13.04
N ALA A 129 -8.37 22.92 -12.37
CA ALA A 129 -6.98 23.17 -12.78
C ALA A 129 -6.60 22.58 -14.14
N GLU A 130 -7.33 21.56 -14.63
CA GLU A 130 -7.06 20.88 -15.91
C GLU A 130 -7.86 21.49 -17.07
N GLU A 131 -8.84 22.35 -16.78
CA GLU A 131 -9.61 23.06 -17.80
C GLU A 131 -8.72 24.10 -18.48
N GLN A 132 -8.41 23.87 -19.76
CA GLN A 132 -7.65 24.82 -20.57
C GLN A 132 -8.45 26.12 -20.73
N THR A 133 -7.85 27.23 -20.32
CA THR A 133 -8.34 28.57 -20.64
C THR A 133 -7.26 29.31 -21.42
N GLU A 134 -7.64 30.05 -22.47
CA GLU A 134 -6.70 30.85 -23.28
C GLU A 134 -5.95 31.94 -22.47
N ALA A 135 -6.30 32.13 -21.20
CA ALA A 135 -5.82 33.18 -20.31
C ALA A 135 -5.24 32.66 -18.97
N GLY A 136 -4.94 31.37 -18.85
CA GLY A 136 -4.27 30.80 -17.67
C GLY A 136 -2.77 31.16 -17.61
N ASP A 137 -2.22 31.25 -16.40
CA ASP A 137 -0.79 31.53 -16.19
C ASP A 137 0.07 30.28 -16.49
N HIS A 138 -0.48 29.08 -16.29
CA HIS A 138 0.18 27.80 -16.48
C HIS A 138 -0.76 26.75 -17.10
N THR A 139 -0.19 25.71 -17.72
CA THR A 139 -0.92 24.51 -18.16
C THR A 139 -0.72 23.39 -17.15
N PHE A 140 -1.80 22.75 -16.69
CA PHE A 140 -1.72 21.62 -15.77
C PHE A 140 -2.48 20.40 -16.30
N LYS A 141 -1.89 19.21 -16.12
CA LYS A 141 -2.48 17.94 -16.55
C LYS A 141 -2.17 16.85 -15.55
N VAL A 142 -3.17 16.01 -15.26
CA VAL A 142 -2.97 14.76 -14.52
C VAL A 142 -3.09 13.58 -15.49
N GLU A 143 -2.12 12.68 -15.46
CA GLU A 143 -2.13 11.45 -16.27
C GLU A 143 -2.03 10.23 -15.36
N LEU A 144 -2.93 9.27 -15.53
CA LEU A 144 -2.86 7.98 -14.86
C LEU A 144 -2.42 6.93 -15.88
N GLU A 145 -1.32 6.24 -15.59
CA GLU A 145 -0.74 5.23 -16.47
C GLU A 145 -0.22 4.03 -15.65
N PRO A 146 -0.13 2.82 -16.23
CA PRO A 146 0.49 1.68 -15.56
C PRO A 146 1.89 2.03 -15.03
N ALA A 147 2.21 1.49 -13.85
CA ALA A 147 3.49 1.73 -13.21
C ALA A 147 4.63 1.32 -14.14
N SER A 148 5.51 2.27 -14.42
CA SER A 148 6.56 2.12 -15.42
C SER A 148 7.74 3.03 -15.10
N TRP A 149 8.92 2.56 -15.48
CA TRP A 149 10.14 3.34 -15.35
C TRP A 149 10.26 4.38 -16.47
N THR A 150 10.64 5.60 -16.12
CA THR A 150 11.21 6.59 -17.04
C THR A 150 12.36 7.32 -16.35
N GLN A 151 13.25 7.94 -17.13
CA GLN A 151 14.32 8.76 -16.57
C GLN A 151 13.76 9.95 -15.79
N GLU A 152 12.76 10.65 -16.35
CA GLU A 152 12.11 11.80 -15.71
C GLU A 152 11.51 11.47 -14.32
N LYS A 153 10.84 10.33 -14.18
CA LYS A 153 10.29 9.87 -12.89
C LYS A 153 11.40 9.60 -11.87
N PHE A 154 12.51 9.01 -12.32
CA PHE A 154 13.66 8.74 -11.45
C PHE A 154 14.35 10.04 -11.02
N ASP A 155 14.50 11.02 -11.92
CA ASP A 155 15.11 12.30 -11.61
C ASP A 155 14.30 13.06 -10.54
N LEU A 156 12.97 13.04 -10.66
CA LEU A 156 12.07 13.58 -9.65
C LEU A 156 12.19 12.85 -8.31
N TYR A 157 12.23 11.51 -8.33
CA TYR A 157 12.45 10.70 -7.13
C TYR A 157 13.78 11.03 -6.44
N ALA A 158 14.86 11.11 -7.21
CA ALA A 158 16.19 11.43 -6.68
C ALA A 158 16.23 12.84 -6.07
N LYS A 159 15.62 13.83 -6.74
CA LYS A 159 15.47 15.19 -6.21
C LYS A 159 14.70 15.16 -4.89
N TYR A 160 13.57 14.47 -4.83
CA TYR A 160 12.75 14.36 -3.63
C TYR A 160 13.48 13.68 -2.46
N GLN A 161 14.11 12.53 -2.69
CA GLN A 161 14.82 11.76 -1.65
C GLN A 161 15.97 12.57 -1.04
N HIS A 162 16.75 13.26 -1.87
CA HIS A 162 17.85 14.09 -1.40
C HIS A 162 17.37 15.26 -0.53
N HIS A 163 16.31 15.98 -0.95
CA HIS A 163 15.87 17.20 -0.27
C HIS A 163 14.95 16.94 0.92
N ILE A 164 14.08 15.94 0.84
CA ILE A 164 13.02 15.68 1.83
C ILE A 164 13.43 14.59 2.83
N HIS A 165 14.13 13.55 2.36
CA HIS A 165 14.58 12.44 3.19
C HIS A 165 16.05 12.57 3.64
N HIS A 166 16.81 13.48 3.03
CA HIS A 166 18.25 13.67 3.28
C HIS A 166 19.09 12.42 2.98
N ASP A 167 18.59 11.59 2.06
CA ASP A 167 19.32 10.42 1.59
C ASP A 167 20.57 10.87 0.82
N LYS A 168 21.65 10.09 0.95
CA LYS A 168 22.89 10.34 0.21
C LYS A 168 22.68 9.92 -1.24
N LYS A 169 23.35 10.61 -2.16
CA LYS A 169 23.22 10.32 -3.61
C LYS A 169 23.64 8.90 -3.94
N GLU A 170 24.62 8.38 -3.22
CA GLU A 170 25.09 6.99 -3.37
C GLU A 170 24.03 5.94 -3.02
N ASP A 171 23.10 6.27 -2.12
CA ASP A 171 22.02 5.38 -1.67
C ASP A 171 20.81 5.41 -2.63
N ILE A 172 20.73 6.42 -3.51
CA ILE A 172 19.63 6.63 -4.46
C ILE A 172 20.00 6.01 -5.80
N SER A 173 19.45 4.82 -6.08
CA SER A 173 19.75 4.07 -7.31
C SER A 173 18.52 3.84 -8.18
N LYS A 174 18.73 3.74 -9.50
CA LYS A 174 17.70 3.36 -10.48
C LYS A 174 17.08 2.00 -10.15
N ASN A 175 17.89 1.03 -9.71
CA ASN A 175 17.40 -0.28 -9.33
C ASN A 175 16.56 -0.23 -8.04
N GLY A 176 16.95 0.60 -7.07
CA GLY A 176 16.14 0.86 -5.87
C GLY A 176 14.79 1.49 -6.22
N PHE A 177 14.78 2.48 -7.11
CA PHE A 177 13.54 3.08 -7.61
C PHE A 177 12.65 2.06 -8.31
N LYS A 178 13.19 1.25 -9.22
CA LYS A 178 12.42 0.19 -9.89
C LYS A 178 11.82 -0.78 -8.89
N ARG A 179 12.66 -1.36 -8.03
CA ARG A 179 12.22 -2.32 -7.00
C ARG A 179 11.15 -1.77 -6.07
N PHE A 180 11.21 -0.48 -5.75
CA PHE A 180 10.28 0.12 -4.79
C PHE A 180 8.99 0.62 -5.43
N LEU A 181 9.08 1.30 -6.57
CA LEU A 181 7.98 2.10 -7.13
C LEU A 181 7.47 1.58 -8.49
N VAL A 182 8.21 0.70 -9.17
CA VAL A 182 7.80 0.17 -10.49
C VAL A 182 7.41 -1.29 -10.38
N ASP A 183 8.27 -2.12 -9.79
CA ASP A 183 8.04 -3.54 -9.66
C ASP A 183 6.82 -3.77 -8.77
N SER A 184 5.86 -4.52 -9.29
CA SER A 184 4.63 -4.85 -8.58
C SER A 184 4.38 -6.35 -8.68
N PRO A 185 3.85 -6.98 -7.61
CA PRO A 185 3.34 -8.33 -7.71
C PRO A 185 1.96 -8.38 -8.37
N LEU A 186 1.27 -7.24 -8.52
CA LEU A 186 -0.12 -7.23 -8.97
C LEU A 186 -0.21 -7.53 -10.46
N THR A 187 -0.92 -8.60 -10.80
CA THR A 187 -1.35 -8.86 -12.18
C THR A 187 -2.34 -7.76 -12.60
N GLN A 188 -2.09 -7.13 -13.74
CA GLN A 188 -3.01 -6.13 -14.27
C GLN A 188 -4.28 -6.80 -14.81
N GLU A 189 -5.44 -6.40 -14.29
CA GLU A 189 -6.75 -6.98 -14.60
C GLU A 189 -7.74 -5.85 -14.90
N GLU A 190 -8.09 -5.64 -16.17
CA GLU A 190 -8.94 -4.52 -16.61
C GLU A 190 -8.38 -3.16 -16.13
N ILE A 191 -9.03 -2.53 -15.14
CA ILE A 191 -8.60 -1.28 -14.52
C ILE A 191 -7.77 -1.48 -13.25
N TYR A 192 -7.71 -2.69 -12.70
CA TYR A 192 -6.99 -2.99 -11.47
C TYR A 192 -5.50 -3.24 -11.72
N GLY A 193 -4.68 -2.85 -10.76
CA GLY A 193 -3.23 -3.00 -10.83
C GLY A 193 -2.49 -1.82 -10.22
N SER A 194 -1.19 -1.72 -10.51
CA SER A 194 -0.35 -0.64 -10.02
C SER A 194 -0.16 0.46 -11.08
N TYR A 195 -0.34 1.70 -10.65
CA TYR A 195 -0.35 2.88 -11.50
C TYR A 195 0.57 3.99 -10.99
N HIS A 196 1.04 4.79 -11.92
CA HIS A 196 1.65 6.08 -11.69
C HIS A 196 0.65 7.18 -12.09
N GLN A 197 0.29 8.04 -11.15
CA GLN A 197 -0.43 9.27 -11.42
C GLN A 197 0.56 10.44 -11.49
N LYS A 198 0.81 10.92 -12.70
CA LYS A 198 1.71 12.02 -13.01
C LYS A 198 0.99 13.36 -12.91
N TYR A 199 1.66 14.34 -12.33
CA TYR A 199 1.20 15.72 -12.23
C TYR A 199 2.15 16.58 -13.09
N LEU A 200 1.66 17.02 -14.23
CA LEU A 200 2.42 17.77 -15.23
C LEU A 200 2.05 19.25 -15.16
N LEU A 201 3.04 20.12 -14.99
CA LEU A 201 2.90 21.57 -15.01
C LEU A 201 3.77 22.14 -16.12
N ASP A 202 3.19 22.84 -17.08
CA ASP A 202 3.86 23.37 -18.28
C ASP A 202 4.66 22.31 -19.04
N GLY A 203 4.17 21.08 -19.04
CA GLY A 203 4.82 19.92 -19.65
C GLY A 203 5.90 19.25 -18.79
N GLN A 204 6.23 19.78 -17.61
CA GLN A 204 7.21 19.21 -16.69
C GLN A 204 6.54 18.36 -15.59
N LEU A 205 7.08 17.18 -15.29
CA LEU A 205 6.64 16.36 -14.17
C LEU A 205 7.03 17.00 -12.81
N ILE A 206 6.03 17.48 -12.07
CA ILE A 206 6.23 18.12 -10.75
C ILE A 206 5.82 17.24 -9.56
N ALA A 207 5.02 16.20 -9.78
CA ALA A 207 4.70 15.20 -8.75
C ALA A 207 4.31 13.84 -9.37
N LEU A 208 4.46 12.80 -8.56
CA LEU A 208 4.12 11.43 -8.91
C LEU A 208 3.47 10.75 -7.70
N ALA A 209 2.24 10.26 -7.87
CA ALA A 209 1.64 9.31 -6.93
C ALA A 209 1.78 7.89 -7.46
N VAL A 210 2.14 6.97 -6.58
CA VAL A 210 2.15 5.52 -6.84
C VAL A 210 0.94 4.92 -6.15
N LEU A 211 0.04 4.37 -6.95
CA LEU A 211 -1.29 3.95 -6.54
C LEU A 211 -1.52 2.48 -6.91
N ASP A 212 -2.20 1.75 -6.05
CA ASP A 212 -2.84 0.49 -6.43
C ASP A 212 -4.33 0.72 -6.57
N ILE A 213 -4.90 0.37 -7.73
CA ILE A 213 -6.35 0.38 -7.96
C ILE A 213 -6.83 -1.05 -7.76
N LEU A 214 -7.69 -1.25 -6.78
CA LEU A 214 -8.15 -2.55 -6.30
C LEU A 214 -9.68 -2.61 -6.30
N PRO A 215 -10.29 -3.81 -6.19
CA PRO A 215 -11.73 -3.98 -6.33
C PRO A 215 -12.60 -3.11 -5.42
N SER A 216 -12.11 -2.72 -4.23
CA SER A 216 -12.87 -1.86 -3.32
C SER A 216 -12.23 -0.50 -3.03
N CYS A 217 -11.00 -0.27 -3.49
CA CYS A 217 -10.29 0.94 -3.13
C CYS A 217 -9.24 1.42 -4.14
N VAL A 218 -8.89 2.70 -4.03
CA VAL A 218 -7.57 3.20 -4.46
C VAL A 218 -6.68 3.27 -3.22
N SER A 219 -5.52 2.61 -3.28
CA SER A 219 -4.53 2.57 -2.21
C SER A 219 -3.32 3.42 -2.56
N SER A 220 -2.99 4.38 -1.69
CA SER A 220 -1.82 5.25 -1.82
C SER A 220 -0.58 4.53 -1.30
N VAL A 221 0.35 4.20 -2.20
CA VAL A 221 1.59 3.48 -1.88
C VAL A 221 2.70 4.46 -1.54
N TYR A 222 2.93 5.45 -2.42
CA TYR A 222 3.96 6.45 -2.23
C TYR A 222 3.62 7.74 -2.98
N PHE A 223 4.08 8.87 -2.47
CA PHE A 223 3.92 10.16 -3.14
C PHE A 223 5.22 10.95 -3.05
N LEU A 224 5.67 11.45 -4.20
CA LEU A 224 6.86 12.28 -4.34
C LEU A 224 6.56 13.50 -5.20
N TYR A 225 7.28 14.58 -4.96
CA TYR A 225 7.07 15.84 -5.67
C TYR A 225 8.36 16.65 -5.77
N ASP A 226 8.36 17.61 -6.68
CA ASP A 226 9.46 18.53 -6.84
C ASP A 226 9.44 19.56 -5.69
N PRO A 227 10.48 19.60 -4.82
CA PRO A 227 10.53 20.50 -3.67
C PRO A 227 10.33 21.99 -4.02
N ASP A 228 10.67 22.42 -5.23
CA ASP A 228 10.53 23.81 -5.68
C ASP A 228 9.04 24.23 -5.72
N TYR A 229 8.13 23.27 -5.87
CA TYR A 229 6.69 23.47 -5.84
C TYR A 229 6.07 23.15 -4.46
N GLY A 230 6.90 22.98 -3.42
CA GLY A 230 6.44 22.67 -2.06
C GLY A 230 5.46 23.70 -1.50
N PHE A 231 5.53 24.96 -1.96
CA PHE A 231 4.60 26.02 -1.59
C PHE A 231 3.14 25.68 -1.97
N LEU A 232 2.90 24.83 -2.97
CA LEU A 232 1.57 24.39 -3.38
C LEU A 232 0.95 23.32 -2.46
N SER A 233 1.69 22.83 -1.45
CA SER A 233 1.21 21.78 -0.53
C SER A 233 0.78 20.51 -1.26
N LEU A 234 1.61 20.05 -2.21
CA LEU A 234 1.28 18.97 -3.14
C LEU A 234 0.84 17.67 -2.46
N GLY A 235 1.38 17.30 -1.30
CA GLY A 235 0.91 16.10 -0.58
C GLY A 235 -0.52 16.20 -0.04
N LYS A 236 -1.03 17.40 0.26
CA LYS A 236 -2.45 17.58 0.62
C LYS A 236 -3.33 17.61 -0.62
N TYR A 237 -2.84 18.24 -1.69
CA TYR A 237 -3.53 18.29 -2.97
C TYR A 237 -3.69 16.89 -3.57
N SER A 238 -2.64 16.06 -3.54
CA SER A 238 -2.67 14.69 -4.05
C SER A 238 -3.68 13.82 -3.32
N ALA A 239 -3.74 13.90 -1.98
CA ALA A 239 -4.76 13.19 -1.22
C ALA A 239 -6.19 13.59 -1.65
N LEU A 240 -6.46 14.87 -1.90
CA LEU A 240 -7.76 15.32 -2.42
C LEU A 240 -8.01 14.85 -3.85
N ARG A 241 -6.97 14.77 -4.68
CA ARG A 241 -7.05 14.24 -6.04
C ARG A 241 -7.35 12.74 -6.05
N GLU A 242 -6.69 11.97 -5.19
CA GLU A 242 -6.89 10.53 -5.05
C GLU A 242 -8.29 10.22 -4.51
N ILE A 243 -8.84 11.04 -3.60
CA ILE A 243 -10.25 10.93 -3.19
C ILE A 243 -11.19 11.20 -4.37
N SER A 244 -10.91 12.23 -5.18
CA SER A 244 -11.68 12.50 -6.40
C SER A 244 -11.63 11.33 -7.38
N LEU A 245 -10.46 10.70 -7.54
CA LEU A 245 -10.30 9.50 -8.39
C LEU A 245 -11.18 8.34 -7.91
N VAL A 246 -11.26 8.11 -6.61
CA VAL A 246 -12.19 7.10 -6.05
C VAL A 246 -13.64 7.47 -6.36
N GLN A 247 -14.02 8.74 -6.19
CA GLN A 247 -15.38 9.21 -6.54
C GLN A 247 -15.69 8.98 -8.02
N ASP A 248 -14.71 9.17 -8.91
CA ASP A 248 -14.87 8.92 -10.34
C ASP A 248 -15.12 7.44 -10.64
N TYR A 249 -14.28 6.55 -10.12
CA TYR A 249 -14.47 5.11 -10.30
C TYR A 249 -15.77 4.60 -9.69
N HIS A 250 -16.15 5.10 -8.51
CA HIS A 250 -17.38 4.71 -7.82
C HIS A 250 -18.64 4.94 -8.66
N THR A 251 -18.62 5.89 -9.60
CA THR A 251 -19.76 6.11 -10.53
C THR A 251 -20.04 4.93 -11.46
N THR A 252 -19.06 4.04 -11.65
CA THR A 252 -19.14 2.87 -12.54
C THR A 252 -18.92 1.54 -11.82
N ILE A 253 -18.21 1.56 -10.68
CA ILE A 253 -17.86 0.39 -9.88
C ILE A 253 -18.31 0.63 -8.45
N GLU A 254 -19.52 0.18 -8.12
CA GLU A 254 -20.15 0.43 -6.82
C GLU A 254 -19.29 -0.04 -5.64
N THR A 255 -18.54 -1.14 -5.80
CA THR A 255 -17.67 -1.67 -4.74
C THR A 255 -16.46 -0.80 -4.44
N LEU A 256 -16.04 0.06 -5.38
CA LEU A 256 -14.84 0.89 -5.28
C LEU A 256 -15.22 2.28 -4.75
N HIS A 257 -15.30 2.41 -3.43
CA HIS A 257 -15.63 3.68 -2.76
C HIS A 257 -14.66 4.09 -1.66
N TYR A 258 -13.64 3.27 -1.38
CA TYR A 258 -12.67 3.58 -0.34
C TYR A 258 -11.36 4.14 -0.87
N TYR A 259 -10.78 5.07 -0.12
CA TYR A 259 -9.42 5.56 -0.30
C TYR A 259 -8.54 5.08 0.86
N TYR A 260 -7.53 4.27 0.55
CA TYR A 260 -6.62 3.71 1.55
C TYR A 260 -5.37 4.59 1.62
N MET A 261 -5.19 5.29 2.75
CA MET A 261 -4.08 6.23 2.94
C MET A 261 -2.81 5.55 3.51
N GLY A 262 -2.71 4.23 3.41
CA GLY A 262 -1.65 3.44 4.03
C GLY A 262 -1.88 3.28 5.54
N PHE A 263 -0.89 3.68 6.34
CA PHE A 263 -0.96 3.58 7.80
C PHE A 263 -1.27 4.92 8.48
N TYR A 264 -2.03 4.84 9.56
CA TYR A 264 -2.20 5.84 10.59
C TYR A 264 -1.37 5.42 11.82
N ILE A 265 -0.53 6.35 12.30
CA ILE A 265 0.25 6.17 13.53
C ILE A 265 -0.06 7.38 14.40
N HIS A 266 -0.79 7.15 15.48
CA HIS A 266 -1.35 8.21 16.32
C HIS A 266 -0.29 9.20 16.82
N THR A 267 0.83 8.67 17.31
CA THR A 267 1.95 9.43 17.90
C THR A 267 2.89 10.06 16.88
N CYS A 268 2.74 9.78 15.58
CA CYS A 268 3.65 10.28 14.55
C CYS A 268 3.01 11.43 13.75
N PRO A 269 3.50 12.69 13.85
CA PRO A 269 2.93 13.82 13.12
C PRO A 269 2.91 13.64 11.59
N LYS A 270 3.88 12.89 11.04
CA LYS A 270 3.95 12.57 9.61
C LYS A 270 2.87 11.59 9.15
N MET A 271 2.20 10.90 10.07
CA MET A 271 1.24 9.83 9.76
C MET A 271 -0.15 10.10 10.35
N ASN A 272 -0.24 10.83 11.47
CA ASN A 272 -1.51 11.08 12.14
C ASN A 272 -2.43 12.05 11.37
N TYR A 273 -1.89 12.81 10.42
CA TYR A 273 -2.67 13.77 9.64
C TYR A 273 -3.81 13.12 8.84
N LYS A 274 -3.68 11.84 8.50
CA LYS A 274 -4.65 11.06 7.70
C LYS A 274 -6.00 10.97 8.40
N GLY A 275 -5.99 10.92 9.74
CA GLY A 275 -7.20 10.99 10.56
C GLY A 275 -7.96 12.32 10.50
N ARG A 276 -7.50 13.30 9.72
CA ARG A 276 -8.21 14.58 9.48
C ARG A 276 -9.05 14.58 8.21
N TYR A 277 -8.97 13.52 7.40
CA TYR A 277 -9.88 13.29 6.29
C TYR A 277 -11.04 12.46 6.85
N ALA A 278 -12.28 12.88 6.61
CA ALA A 278 -13.44 12.27 7.23
C ALA A 278 -14.58 12.09 6.21
N PRO A 279 -15.39 11.02 6.34
CA PRO A 279 -15.33 10.00 7.40
C PRO A 279 -14.24 8.93 7.14
N SER A 280 -13.39 8.67 8.14
CA SER A 280 -12.35 7.63 8.09
C SER A 280 -12.52 6.59 9.18
N ASP A 281 -12.17 5.36 8.83
CA ASP A 281 -12.17 4.20 9.73
C ASP A 281 -10.74 3.69 9.93
N LEU A 282 -10.50 3.13 11.12
CA LEU A 282 -9.33 2.30 11.41
C LEU A 282 -9.72 0.82 11.37
N LEU A 283 -8.83 0.00 10.84
CA LEU A 283 -8.94 -1.45 10.88
C LEU A 283 -8.55 -1.96 12.27
N ASP A 284 -9.42 -2.76 12.87
CA ASP A 284 -9.12 -3.47 14.11
C ASP A 284 -7.96 -4.47 13.89
N PRO A 285 -6.93 -4.47 14.76
CA PRO A 285 -5.76 -5.33 14.59
C PRO A 285 -6.01 -6.81 14.88
N ILE A 286 -7.13 -7.16 15.51
CA ILE A 286 -7.46 -8.52 15.97
C ILE A 286 -8.45 -9.19 15.01
N ASP A 287 -9.57 -8.55 14.71
CA ASP A 287 -10.66 -9.19 13.95
C ASP A 287 -10.88 -8.58 12.55
N TYR A 288 -10.11 -7.55 12.21
CA TYR A 288 -10.17 -6.84 10.92
C TYR A 288 -11.52 -6.16 10.63
N THR A 289 -12.29 -5.84 11.67
CA THR A 289 -13.47 -4.99 11.51
C THR A 289 -13.08 -3.51 11.41
N TRP A 290 -13.89 -2.73 10.71
CA TRP A 290 -13.62 -1.31 10.47
C TRP A 290 -14.41 -0.43 11.44
N HIS A 291 -13.72 0.50 12.09
CA HIS A 291 -14.27 1.34 13.15
C HIS A 291 -13.99 2.81 12.92
N PRO A 292 -14.97 3.72 13.11
CA PRO A 292 -14.74 5.16 12.96
C PRO A 292 -13.61 5.64 13.88
N ILE A 293 -12.62 6.33 13.31
CA ILE A 293 -11.44 6.77 14.06
C ILE A 293 -11.79 7.63 15.28
N GLU A 294 -12.82 8.48 15.17
CA GLU A 294 -13.23 9.40 16.22
C GLU A 294 -13.64 8.68 17.51
N THR A 295 -14.14 7.44 17.42
CA THR A 295 -14.58 6.64 18.56
C THR A 295 -13.42 6.25 19.48
N PHE A 296 -12.21 6.11 18.93
CA PHE A 296 -11.07 5.52 19.65
C PHE A 296 -9.89 6.47 19.88
N LYS A 297 -9.98 7.74 19.42
CA LYS A 297 -8.91 8.73 19.62
C LYS A 297 -8.49 8.88 21.07
N SER A 298 -9.46 8.98 21.98
CA SER A 298 -9.19 9.12 23.42
C SER A 298 -8.43 7.92 24.00
N GLN A 299 -8.69 6.70 23.52
CA GLN A 299 -7.92 5.52 23.96
C GLN A 299 -6.50 5.54 23.40
N LEU A 300 -6.35 5.94 22.13
CA LEU A 300 -5.05 6.06 21.46
C LEU A 300 -4.15 7.15 22.09
N ASP A 301 -4.73 8.15 22.75
CA ASP A 301 -3.98 9.17 23.51
C ASP A 301 -3.30 8.58 24.76
N HIS A 302 -3.81 7.45 25.29
CA HIS A 302 -3.41 6.88 26.59
C HIS A 302 -2.77 5.49 26.49
N GLN A 303 -2.96 4.79 25.37
CA GLN A 303 -2.49 3.42 25.16
C GLN A 303 -1.65 3.34 23.89
N SER A 304 -0.54 2.61 23.95
CA SER A 304 0.29 2.37 22.76
C SER A 304 -0.45 1.48 21.77
N PHE A 305 -1.18 0.47 22.24
CA PHE A 305 -1.97 -0.43 21.42
C PHE A 305 -3.42 -0.44 21.91
N VAL A 306 -4.34 -0.34 20.96
CA VAL A 306 -5.78 -0.38 21.13
C VAL A 306 -6.37 -1.39 20.15
N SER A 307 -7.16 -2.32 20.70
CA SER A 307 -8.14 -3.11 19.95
C SER A 307 -9.50 -2.42 20.09
N PHE A 308 -10.26 -2.34 19.01
CA PHE A 308 -11.59 -1.75 18.93
C PHE A 308 -12.68 -2.76 19.29
N VAL A 309 -12.32 -4.04 19.37
CA VAL A 309 -13.15 -5.10 19.94
C VAL A 309 -12.68 -5.48 21.35
N GLN A 310 -13.64 -5.90 22.20
CA GLN A 310 -13.37 -6.34 23.57
C GLN A 310 -12.62 -7.69 23.56
N GLU A 311 -11.30 -7.64 23.69
CA GLU A 311 -10.48 -8.81 24.05
C GLU A 311 -10.31 -8.86 25.57
N LYS A 312 -10.33 -10.06 26.19
CA LYS A 312 -9.92 -10.13 27.60
C LYS A 312 -8.39 -10.09 27.70
N PRO A 313 -7.81 -9.27 28.59
CA PRO A 313 -6.38 -9.22 28.78
C PRO A 313 -5.78 -10.61 29.06
N GLY A 314 -4.75 -10.99 28.30
CA GLY A 314 -3.99 -12.23 28.51
C GLY A 314 -4.53 -13.50 27.86
N GLU A 315 -5.60 -13.43 27.04
CA GLU A 315 -6.14 -14.60 26.35
C GLU A 315 -5.28 -15.10 25.17
N ARG A 316 -4.31 -14.30 24.68
CA ARG A 316 -3.56 -14.59 23.46
C ARG A 316 -2.03 -14.58 23.67
N SER A 317 -1.35 -15.58 23.11
CA SER A 317 0.12 -15.70 23.11
C SER A 317 0.79 -15.50 21.74
N TRP A 318 -0.01 -15.31 20.69
CA TRP A 318 0.42 -15.05 19.30
C TRP A 318 0.13 -13.60 18.87
N PRO A 319 0.69 -13.10 17.75
CA PRO A 319 0.48 -11.71 17.33
C PRO A 319 -0.98 -11.36 16.98
N ALA A 320 -1.34 -10.09 17.09
CA ALA A 320 -2.71 -9.63 16.81
C ALA A 320 -3.16 -9.96 15.37
N GLY A 321 -4.39 -10.47 15.26
CA GLY A 321 -5.02 -10.86 14.00
C GLY A 321 -4.49 -12.16 13.40
N TRP A 322 -3.56 -12.84 14.05
CA TRP A 322 -3.19 -14.20 13.64
C TRP A 322 -4.32 -15.17 14.00
N VAL A 323 -4.55 -16.14 13.12
CA VAL A 323 -5.41 -17.29 13.44
C VAL A 323 -4.79 -18.03 14.61
N ASP A 324 -5.63 -18.46 15.57
CA ASP A 324 -5.20 -19.27 16.71
C ASP A 324 -4.48 -20.54 16.21
N PRO A 325 -3.21 -20.75 16.58
CA PRO A 325 -2.46 -21.95 16.21
C PRO A 325 -3.16 -23.27 16.59
N ALA A 326 -3.94 -23.31 17.68
CA ALA A 326 -4.67 -24.51 18.08
C ALA A 326 -5.77 -24.91 17.08
N ILE A 327 -6.39 -23.93 16.40
CA ILE A 327 -7.34 -24.19 15.30
C ILE A 327 -6.59 -24.82 14.12
N LEU A 328 -5.39 -24.31 13.81
CA LEU A 328 -4.60 -24.82 12.68
C LEU A 328 -4.10 -26.25 12.88
N GLU A 329 -3.92 -26.68 14.13
CA GLU A 329 -3.52 -28.06 14.47
C GLU A 329 -4.69 -29.05 14.43
N THR A 330 -5.92 -28.57 14.62
CA THR A 330 -7.12 -29.43 14.76
C THR A 330 -7.91 -29.55 13.46
N GLU A 331 -7.98 -28.48 12.68
CA GLU A 331 -8.55 -28.49 11.35
C GLU A 331 -7.50 -28.97 10.35
N LYS A 332 -7.87 -29.84 9.41
CA LYS A 332 -6.99 -30.30 8.31
C LYS A 332 -6.68 -29.17 7.30
N VAL A 333 -6.34 -27.98 7.79
CA VAL A 333 -6.11 -26.76 7.01
C VAL A 333 -5.00 -26.99 5.99
N THR A 334 -3.94 -27.68 6.41
CA THR A 334 -2.76 -27.94 5.58
C THR A 334 -3.04 -28.84 4.38
N ASP A 335 -4.16 -29.57 4.36
CA ASP A 335 -4.57 -30.38 3.21
C ASP A 335 -4.98 -29.52 2.00
N GLN A 336 -5.28 -28.24 2.24
CA GLN A 336 -5.73 -27.27 1.23
C GLN A 336 -4.73 -26.11 1.06
N VAL A 337 -3.54 -26.22 1.63
CA VAL A 337 -2.46 -25.25 1.42
C VAL A 337 -1.47 -25.86 0.44
N PHE A 338 -1.24 -25.18 -0.68
CA PHE A 338 -0.50 -25.72 -1.81
C PHE A 338 0.91 -25.14 -1.89
N VAL A 339 1.86 -26.00 -2.20
CA VAL A 339 3.24 -25.65 -2.49
C VAL A 339 3.56 -26.00 -3.94
N MET A 340 4.36 -25.15 -4.58
CA MET A 340 4.96 -25.46 -5.87
C MET A 340 6.02 -26.57 -5.67
N ILE A 341 5.96 -27.57 -6.53
CA ILE A 341 6.96 -28.62 -6.66
C ILE A 341 7.53 -28.54 -8.09
N GLY A 342 8.75 -29.04 -8.29
CA GLY A 342 9.48 -28.85 -9.55
C GLY A 342 8.67 -29.19 -10.82
N GLN A 343 9.00 -28.51 -11.92
CA GLN A 343 8.30 -28.59 -13.22
C GLN A 343 6.88 -28.00 -13.20
N GLY A 344 6.66 -26.90 -12.47
CA GLY A 344 5.38 -26.17 -12.45
C GLY A 344 4.20 -26.94 -11.86
N ARG A 345 4.45 -27.99 -11.09
CA ARG A 345 3.40 -28.78 -10.44
C ARG A 345 3.08 -28.18 -9.07
N VAL A 346 1.89 -28.44 -8.56
CA VAL A 346 1.48 -28.05 -7.20
C VAL A 346 0.99 -29.27 -6.43
N ALA A 347 1.26 -29.31 -5.14
CA ALA A 347 0.78 -30.35 -4.24
C ALA A 347 0.36 -29.74 -2.89
N PRO A 348 -0.56 -30.39 -2.16
CA PRO A 348 -0.80 -30.05 -0.77
C PRO A 348 0.49 -30.16 0.06
N VAL A 349 0.70 -29.24 1.00
CA VAL A 349 1.93 -29.17 1.79
C VAL A 349 2.14 -30.43 2.65
N ASN A 350 1.06 -31.06 3.10
CA ASN A 350 1.08 -32.30 3.88
C ASN A 350 1.59 -33.52 3.07
N CYS A 351 1.64 -33.43 1.73
CA CYS A 351 2.19 -34.50 0.89
C CYS A 351 3.72 -34.44 0.82
N LEU A 352 4.32 -33.35 1.30
CA LEU A 352 5.77 -33.21 1.34
C LEU A 352 6.33 -33.98 2.54
N VAL A 353 7.24 -34.92 2.28
CA VAL A 353 8.01 -35.61 3.33
C VAL A 353 8.67 -34.61 4.31
N LYS A 354 9.13 -33.46 3.79
CA LYS A 354 9.74 -32.40 4.60
C LYS A 354 8.77 -31.78 5.62
N PHE A 355 7.47 -31.73 5.31
CA PHE A 355 6.46 -31.19 6.23
C PHE A 355 6.33 -32.03 7.50
N ASP A 356 6.32 -33.35 7.36
CA ASP A 356 6.26 -34.26 8.50
C ASP A 356 7.61 -34.40 9.22
N ALA A 357 8.71 -34.39 8.46
CA ALA A 357 10.05 -34.64 9.01
C ALA A 357 10.73 -33.40 9.63
N SER A 358 10.29 -32.18 9.29
CA SER A 358 10.92 -30.93 9.76
C SER A 358 9.95 -30.08 10.56
N SER A 359 10.17 -30.01 11.87
CA SER A 359 9.42 -29.14 12.78
C SER A 359 9.54 -27.66 12.41
N GLN A 360 10.71 -27.23 11.93
CA GLN A 360 10.93 -25.86 11.50
C GLN A 360 10.11 -25.50 10.26
N PHE A 361 10.13 -26.37 9.23
CA PHE A 361 9.36 -26.12 8.01
C PHE A 361 7.85 -26.15 8.29
N LYS A 362 7.39 -27.13 9.09
CA LYS A 362 6.00 -27.16 9.56
C LYS A 362 5.62 -25.88 10.28
N LYS A 363 6.47 -25.38 11.17
CA LYS A 363 6.24 -24.11 11.88
C LYS A 363 6.15 -22.92 10.93
N GLU A 364 7.03 -22.80 9.95
CA GLU A 364 7.01 -21.70 8.96
C GLU A 364 5.70 -21.67 8.18
N ILE A 365 5.20 -22.84 7.76
CA ILE A 365 3.91 -22.97 7.06
C ILE A 365 2.75 -22.56 7.98
N LEU A 366 2.75 -23.02 9.24
CA LEU A 366 1.70 -22.67 10.20
C LEU A 366 1.72 -21.17 10.55
N ASP A 367 2.90 -20.58 10.76
CA ASP A 367 3.06 -19.14 10.99
C ASP A 367 2.53 -18.34 9.78
N TYR A 368 2.83 -18.79 8.56
CA TYR A 368 2.27 -18.19 7.34
C TYR A 368 0.75 -18.25 7.32
N ILE A 369 0.15 -19.44 7.51
CA ILE A 369 -1.31 -19.61 7.54
C ILE A 369 -1.94 -18.72 8.62
N ALA A 370 -1.33 -18.67 9.81
CA ALA A 370 -1.80 -17.83 10.89
C ALA A 370 -1.76 -16.34 10.51
N ALA A 371 -0.68 -15.88 9.91
CA ALA A 371 -0.49 -14.48 9.51
C ALA A 371 -1.42 -14.05 8.36
N VAL A 372 -1.51 -14.83 7.28
CA VAL A 372 -2.34 -14.49 6.10
C VAL A 372 -3.80 -14.91 6.25
N GLY A 373 -4.13 -15.79 7.19
CA GLY A 373 -5.46 -16.36 7.38
C GLY A 373 -5.73 -17.58 6.51
N ILE A 374 -6.55 -18.49 7.02
CA ILE A 374 -6.89 -19.75 6.33
C ILE A 374 -7.38 -19.53 4.89
N PRO A 375 -8.36 -18.64 4.60
CA PRO A 375 -8.89 -18.52 3.24
C PRO A 375 -7.84 -18.07 2.23
N LEU A 376 -6.97 -17.14 2.61
CA LEU A 376 -5.89 -16.65 1.73
C LEU A 376 -4.78 -17.69 1.57
N ALA A 377 -4.42 -18.38 2.65
CA ALA A 377 -3.41 -19.45 2.59
C ALA A 377 -3.81 -20.59 1.64
N GLN A 378 -5.11 -20.84 1.48
CA GLN A 378 -5.64 -21.85 0.56
C GLN A 378 -5.71 -21.37 -0.89
N LYS A 379 -5.81 -20.06 -1.13
CA LYS A 379 -5.83 -19.45 -2.47
C LYS A 379 -4.43 -19.26 -3.06
N MET A 380 -3.44 -18.96 -2.22
CA MET A 380 -2.08 -18.62 -2.65
C MET A 380 -1.16 -19.84 -2.64
N ILE A 381 -0.33 -19.98 -3.68
CA ILE A 381 0.65 -21.06 -3.81
C ILE A 381 1.98 -20.64 -3.19
N LEU A 382 2.51 -21.48 -2.32
CA LEU A 382 3.83 -21.31 -1.71
C LEU A 382 4.95 -21.78 -2.63
N CYS A 383 5.97 -20.95 -2.83
CA CYS A 383 7.10 -21.22 -3.74
C CYS A 383 8.42 -21.38 -2.99
#